data_AF-A0A2C1K3Z5-F1
#
_entry.id   AF-A0A2C1K3Z5-F1
#
_cell.length_a   1.000
_cell.length_b   1.000
_cell.length_c   1.000
_cell.angle_alpha   90.00
_cell.angle_beta   90.00
_cell.angle_gamma   90.00
#
_symmetry.space_group_name_H-M   'P 1'
#
loop_
_entity.id
_entity.type
_entity.pdbx_description
1 polymer ?
#
loop_
_entity_poly.entity_id
_entity_poly.type
_entity_poly.pdbx_seq_one_letter_code
_entity_poly.pdbx_strand_id
1 'polypeptide(L)'
;MDQDQVKQALLEMIDSSGRRGRKWFFPKNVDNQYKILANMTLKEILIYILPALLISIGIGFIPPYNSMVFWLIKAIFIVLIIVIPVVYVNYRPVKFRDNIRSKDFIKEFLDYRKKKKIYFVKPKNTFLD
;
A
#
# COMPACT_ATOMS: atom_id res chain seq x y z
N MET A 1 32.18 10.04 4.17
CA MET A 1 31.73 10.42 5.53
C MET A 1 30.38 11.12 5.36
N ASP A 2 29.33 10.58 5.97
CA ASP A 2 27.95 10.99 5.71
C ASP A 2 27.66 12.35 6.37
N GLN A 3 27.05 13.30 5.66
CA GLN A 3 26.88 14.68 6.16
C GLN A 3 26.04 14.74 7.44
N ASP A 4 25.14 13.77 7.61
CA ASP A 4 24.28 13.67 8.79
C ASP A 4 25.05 13.24 10.04
N GLN A 5 26.11 12.45 9.89
CA GLN A 5 27.00 12.07 10.99
C GLN A 5 27.81 13.26 11.50
N VAL A 6 28.28 14.13 10.59
CA VAL A 6 29.05 15.33 10.96
C VAL A 6 28.17 16.35 11.68
N LYS A 7 26.93 16.54 11.22
CA LYS A 7 25.96 17.41 11.89
C LYS A 7 25.61 16.91 13.29
N GLN A 8 25.42 15.60 13.46
CA GLN A 8 25.16 15.00 14.77
C GLN A 8 26.33 15.18 15.74
N ALA A 9 27.56 14.96 15.28
CA ALA A 9 28.76 15.15 16.10
C ALA A 9 28.94 16.61 16.55
N LEU A 10 28.70 17.59 15.66
CA LEU A 10 28.75 19.01 16.00
C LEU A 10 27.65 19.43 16.98
N LEU A 11 26.42 18.92 16.77
CA LEU A 11 25.30 19.15 17.69
C LEU A 11 25.59 18.57 19.09
N GLU A 12 26.27 17.43 19.16
CA GLU A 12 26.62 16.77 20.41
C GLU A 12 27.76 17.48 21.16
N MET A 13 28.68 18.13 20.45
CA MET A 13 29.72 18.98 21.06
C MET A 13 29.18 20.30 21.59
N ILE A 14 28.15 20.87 20.94
CA ILE A 14 27.54 22.15 21.35
C ILE A 14 26.58 21.96 22.54
N ASP A 15 25.85 20.85 22.59
CA ASP A 15 24.83 20.55 23.60
C ASP A 15 25.43 19.85 24.85
N SER A 16 26.49 20.45 25.42
CA SER A 16 27.22 19.94 26.59
C SER A 16 26.40 19.88 27.90
N SER A 17 25.23 20.52 27.94
CA SER A 17 24.25 20.35 29.02
C SER A 17 23.32 19.20 28.66
N GLY A 18 23.60 17.99 29.15
CA GLY A 18 22.90 16.72 28.86
C GLY A 18 21.40 16.62 29.21
N ARG A 19 20.64 17.72 29.14
CA ARG A 19 19.18 17.77 29.24
C ARG A 19 18.54 17.64 27.85
N ARG A 20 18.85 16.56 27.12
CA ARG A 20 17.94 16.13 26.03
C ARG A 20 16.63 15.72 26.69
N GLY A 21 15.67 16.64 26.76
CA GLY A 21 14.31 16.35 27.21
C GLY A 21 13.78 15.11 26.48
N ARG A 22 13.04 14.24 27.18
CA ARG A 22 12.51 13.01 26.58
C ARG A 22 11.76 13.37 25.31
N LYS A 23 12.30 12.98 24.15
CA LYS A 23 11.60 13.15 22.88
C LYS A 23 10.40 12.22 22.91
N TRP A 24 9.22 12.82 22.97
CA TRP A 24 7.98 12.08 22.93
C TRP A 24 7.90 11.43 21.55
N PHE A 25 7.98 10.09 21.52
CA PHE A 25 7.87 9.33 20.28
C PHE A 25 6.60 8.48 20.36
N PHE A 26 5.78 8.55 19.31
CA PHE A 26 4.69 7.59 19.17
C PHE A 26 5.30 6.21 18.91
N PRO A 27 4.98 5.18 19.72
CA PRO A 27 5.44 3.83 19.44
C PRO A 27 4.94 3.42 18.05
N LYS A 28 5.85 2.91 17.21
CA LYS A 28 5.51 2.35 15.89
C LYS A 28 4.87 0.98 16.08
N ASN A 29 3.63 0.94 16.58
CA ASN A 29 2.79 -0.24 16.43
C ASN A 29 1.36 0.23 16.23
N VAL A 30 0.95 0.32 14.96
CA VAL A 30 -0.31 1.00 14.56
C VAL A 30 -1.29 0.03 13.89
N ASP A 31 -1.01 -1.28 13.95
CA ASP A 31 -1.82 -2.31 13.30
C ASP A 31 -2.05 -3.49 14.28
N ASN A 32 -3.31 -3.75 14.63
CA ASN A 32 -3.73 -4.83 15.55
C ASN A 32 -3.91 -6.17 14.81
N GLN A 33 -3.62 -6.22 13.51
CA GLN A 33 -3.91 -7.39 12.70
C GLN A 33 -2.80 -8.44 12.78
N TYR A 34 -3.19 -9.70 13.04
CA TYR A 34 -2.26 -10.83 13.02
C TYR A 34 -1.82 -11.14 11.59
N LYS A 35 -0.53 -10.94 11.32
CA LYS A 35 0.10 -11.19 10.02
C LYS A 35 0.67 -12.61 10.02
N ILE A 36 0.32 -13.38 9.00
CA ILE A 36 0.73 -14.78 8.88
C ILE A 36 1.87 -14.93 7.88
N LEU A 37 1.72 -14.35 6.69
CA LEU A 37 2.65 -14.56 5.59
C LEU A 37 2.83 -13.27 4.79
N ALA A 38 4.09 -12.89 4.53
CA ALA A 38 4.45 -11.71 3.74
C ALA A 38 3.64 -10.45 4.11
N ASN A 39 3.54 -10.13 5.41
CA ASN A 39 2.77 -9.00 5.94
C ASN A 39 1.24 -9.01 5.68
N MET A 40 0.69 -10.13 5.23
CA MET A 40 -0.76 -10.31 5.01
C MET A 40 -1.44 -11.02 6.17
N THR A 41 -2.70 -10.69 6.38
CA THR A 41 -3.60 -11.40 7.31
C THR A 41 -4.21 -12.65 6.66
N LEU A 42 -4.70 -13.60 7.46
CA LEU A 42 -5.41 -14.79 6.93
C LEU A 42 -6.57 -14.40 6.02
N LYS A 43 -7.34 -13.39 6.45
CA LYS A 43 -8.50 -12.90 5.70
C LYS A 43 -8.09 -12.34 4.34
N GLU A 44 -6.97 -11.62 4.26
CA GLU A 44 -6.47 -11.09 2.98
C GLU A 44 -5.99 -12.20 2.06
N ILE A 45 -5.34 -13.23 2.60
CA ILE A 45 -4.93 -14.40 1.81
C ILE A 45 -6.15 -15.11 1.23
N LEU A 46 -7.16 -15.39 2.06
CA LEU A 46 -8.37 -16.10 1.63
C LEU A 46 -9.23 -15.30 0.66
N ILE A 47 -9.31 -13.98 0.80
CA ILE A 47 -10.18 -13.14 -0.04
C ILE A 47 -9.49 -12.73 -1.35
N TYR A 48 -8.18 -12.48 -1.34
CA TYR A 48 -7.49 -11.93 -2.52
C TYR A 48 -6.55 -12.93 -3.20
N ILE A 49 -5.76 -13.68 -2.42
CA ILE A 49 -4.72 -14.55 -2.98
C ILE A 49 -5.31 -15.89 -3.42
N LEU A 50 -6.15 -16.51 -2.59
CA LEU A 50 -6.74 -17.81 -2.90
C LEU A 50 -7.58 -17.80 -4.19
N PRO A 51 -8.47 -16.82 -4.43
CA PRO A 51 -9.23 -16.78 -5.68
C PRO A 51 -8.33 -16.54 -6.89
N ALA A 52 -7.28 -15.72 -6.77
CA ALA A 52 -6.33 -15.49 -7.84
C ALA A 52 -5.57 -16.77 -8.22
N LEU A 53 -5.19 -17.58 -7.22
CA LEU A 53 -4.58 -18.89 -7.46
C LEU A 53 -5.54 -19.86 -8.15
N LEU A 54 -6.80 -19.92 -7.70
CA LEU A 54 -7.82 -20.77 -8.33
C LEU A 54 -8.08 -20.39 -9.79
N ILE A 55 -8.19 -19.09 -10.09
CA ILE A 55 -8.34 -18.60 -11.47
C ILE A 55 -7.10 -18.95 -12.31
N SER A 56 -5.90 -18.78 -11.74
CA SER A 56 -4.65 -19.10 -12.43
C SER A 56 -4.54 -20.58 -12.79
N ILE A 57 -4.95 -21.46 -11.87
CA ILE A 57 -5.05 -22.90 -12.13
C ILE A 57 -6.05 -23.16 -13.26
N GLY A 58 -7.22 -22.52 -13.22
CA GLY A 58 -8.23 -22.61 -14.27
C GLY A 58 -7.70 -22.25 -15.65
N ILE A 59 -6.91 -21.17 -15.76
CA ILE A 59 -6.27 -20.76 -17.02
C ILE A 59 -5.28 -21.80 -17.53
N GLY A 60 -4.55 -22.45 -16.62
CA GLY A 60 -3.63 -23.55 -16.96
C GLY A 60 -4.34 -24.73 -17.63
N PHE A 61 -5.59 -25.02 -17.24
CA PHE A 61 -6.42 -26.09 -17.81
C PHE A 61 -7.14 -25.72 -19.11
N ILE A 62 -6.94 -24.53 -19.65
CA ILE A 62 -7.54 -24.17 -20.95
C ILE A 62 -6.67 -24.77 -22.06
N PRO A 63 -7.18 -25.62 -22.96
CA PRO A 63 -6.43 -26.07 -24.15
C PRO A 63 -6.26 -24.92 -25.16
N PRO A 64 -5.28 -24.97 -26.08
CA PRO A 64 -4.38 -26.08 -26.39
C PRO A 64 -3.17 -26.17 -25.44
N TYR A 65 -2.70 -27.39 -25.19
CA TYR A 65 -1.52 -27.67 -24.36
C TYR A 65 -0.22 -27.84 -25.16
N ASN A 66 -0.34 -28.14 -26.45
CA ASN A 66 0.80 -28.51 -27.29
C ASN A 66 1.52 -27.30 -27.91
N SER A 67 0.95 -26.10 -27.82
CA SER A 67 1.56 -24.89 -28.36
C SER A 67 2.32 -24.12 -27.29
N MET A 68 3.62 -23.94 -27.51
CA MET A 68 4.49 -23.19 -26.60
C MET A 68 4.13 -21.69 -26.55
N VAL A 69 3.66 -21.12 -27.66
CA VAL A 69 3.20 -19.72 -27.73
C VAL A 69 1.99 -19.50 -26.83
N PHE A 70 1.02 -20.41 -26.86
CA PHE A 70 -0.15 -20.33 -25.98
C PHE A 70 0.23 -20.46 -24.50
N TRP A 71 1.20 -21.32 -24.18
CA TRP A 71 1.73 -21.41 -22.82
C TRP A 71 2.42 -20.13 -22.35
N LEU A 72 3.21 -19.48 -23.20
CA LEU A 72 3.83 -18.20 -22.90
C LEU A 72 2.76 -17.13 -22.57
N ILE A 73 1.72 -17.04 -23.40
CA ILE A 73 0.62 -16.11 -23.21
C ILE A 73 -0.10 -16.39 -21.88
N LYS A 74 -0.45 -17.65 -21.60
CA LYS A 74 -1.07 -18.05 -20.33
C LYS A 74 -0.20 -17.71 -19.13
N ALA A 75 1.11 -17.94 -19.23
CA ALA A 75 2.05 -17.63 -18.16
C ALA A 75 2.05 -16.13 -17.83
N ILE A 76 2.02 -15.25 -18.84
CA ILE A 76 1.91 -13.80 -18.62
C ILE A 76 0.62 -13.46 -17.85
N PHE A 77 -0.52 -14.02 -18.26
CA PHE A 77 -1.79 -13.80 -17.56
C PHE A 77 -1.78 -14.32 -16.12
N ILE A 78 -1.27 -15.53 -15.89
CA ILE A 78 -1.14 -16.14 -14.56
C ILE A 78 -0.28 -15.25 -13.66
N VAL A 79 0.86 -14.78 -14.15
CA VAL A 79 1.75 -13.89 -13.39
C VAL A 79 1.02 -12.60 -13.04
N LEU A 80 0.35 -11.95 -14.00
CA LEU A 80 -0.41 -10.72 -13.74
C LEU A 80 -1.51 -10.94 -12.69
N ILE A 81 -2.27 -12.02 -12.82
CA ILE A 81 -3.38 -12.35 -11.91
C ILE A 81 -2.89 -12.58 -10.49
N ILE A 82 -1.71 -13.18 -10.29
CA ILE A 82 -1.13 -13.40 -8.97
C ILE A 82 -0.48 -12.13 -8.43
N VAL A 83 0.25 -11.38 -9.25
CA VAL A 83 1.02 -10.21 -8.81
C VAL A 83 0.13 -9.06 -8.38
N ILE A 84 -0.95 -8.77 -9.14
CA ILE A 84 -1.87 -7.66 -8.84
C ILE A 84 -2.40 -7.67 -7.39
N PRO A 85 -3.01 -8.75 -6.88
CA PRO A 85 -3.53 -8.80 -5.52
C PRO A 85 -2.42 -8.75 -4.47
N VAL A 86 -1.25 -9.36 -4.75
CA VAL A 86 -0.09 -9.30 -3.84
C VAL A 86 0.38 -7.86 -3.66
N VAL A 87 0.53 -7.11 -4.76
CA VAL A 87 0.89 -5.69 -4.75
C VAL A 87 -0.21 -4.87 -4.10
N TYR A 88 -1.48 -5.14 -4.40
CA TYR A 88 -2.61 -4.42 -3.80
C TYR A 88 -2.64 -4.52 -2.26
N VAL A 89 -2.31 -5.68 -1.70
CA VAL A 89 -2.31 -5.87 -0.23
C VAL A 89 -1.05 -5.29 0.42
N ASN A 90 0.11 -5.44 -0.22
CA ASN A 90 1.39 -5.06 0.38
C ASN A 90 1.83 -3.63 0.12
N TYR A 91 1.46 -3.04 -1.01
CA TYR A 91 1.91 -1.71 -1.35
C TYR A 91 1.44 -0.68 -0.31
N ARG A 92 2.33 0.28 -0.01
CA ARG A 92 2.10 1.38 0.90
C ARG A 92 2.28 2.67 0.11
N PRO A 93 1.18 3.36 -0.28
CA PRO A 93 1.27 4.52 -1.16
C PRO A 93 1.93 5.74 -0.51
N VAL A 94 1.98 5.79 0.83
CA VAL A 94 2.54 6.91 1.59
C VAL A 94 3.81 6.47 2.32
N LYS A 95 4.97 6.93 1.84
CA LYS A 95 6.32 6.50 2.32
C LYS A 95 6.54 6.60 3.83
N PHE A 96 5.96 7.62 4.48
CA PHE A 96 6.16 7.88 5.91
C PHE A 96 5.07 7.30 6.79
N ARG A 97 4.14 6.52 6.22
CA ARG A 97 2.94 6.00 6.91
C ARG A 97 2.69 4.54 6.56
N ASP A 98 3.39 3.65 7.27
CA ASP A 98 3.29 2.20 7.08
C ASP A 98 1.90 1.61 7.41
N ASN A 99 1.07 2.37 8.15
CA ASN A 99 -0.30 1.97 8.50
C ASN A 99 -1.28 2.13 7.33
N ILE A 100 -0.99 3.03 6.39
CA ILE A 100 -1.91 3.32 5.28
C ILE A 100 -1.67 2.28 4.19
N ARG A 101 -2.55 1.29 4.11
CA ARG A 101 -2.51 0.27 3.06
C ARG A 101 -3.16 0.80 1.77
N SER A 102 -2.75 0.28 0.62
CA SER A 102 -3.35 0.66 -0.68
C SER A 102 -4.86 0.49 -0.72
N LYS A 103 -5.39 -0.58 -0.09
CA LYS A 103 -6.85 -0.83 -0.02
C LYS A 103 -7.61 0.34 0.63
N ASP A 104 -7.07 0.87 1.72
CA ASP A 104 -7.71 1.94 2.50
C ASP A 104 -7.55 3.27 1.77
N PHE A 105 -6.37 3.52 1.20
CA PHE A 105 -6.10 4.70 0.38
C PHE A 105 -7.05 4.79 -0.83
N ILE A 106 -7.20 3.69 -1.58
CA ILE A 106 -8.07 3.66 -2.77
C ILE A 106 -9.53 3.86 -2.36
N LYS A 107 -9.98 3.19 -1.28
CA LYS A 107 -11.34 3.36 -0.76
C LYS A 107 -11.62 4.82 -0.40
N GLU A 108 -10.76 5.43 0.41
CA GLU A 108 -10.90 6.82 0.84
C GLU A 108 -10.86 7.78 -0.36
N PHE A 109 -9.97 7.55 -1.32
CA PHE A 109 -9.87 8.36 -2.53
C PHE A 109 -11.15 8.30 -3.36
N LEU A 110 -11.73 7.10 -3.54
CA LEU A 110 -12.99 6.93 -4.26
C LEU A 110 -14.17 7.58 -3.52
N ASP A 111 -14.23 7.42 -2.20
CA ASP A 111 -15.28 8.02 -1.37
C ASP A 111 -15.18 9.55 -1.35
N TYR A 112 -13.96 10.10 -1.29
CA TYR A 112 -13.71 11.53 -1.45
C TYR A 112 -14.19 12.06 -2.80
N ARG A 113 -13.87 11.36 -3.90
CA ARG A 113 -14.34 11.75 -5.25
C ARG A 113 -15.86 11.79 -5.35
N LYS A 114 -16.57 10.86 -4.70
CA LYS A 114 -18.04 10.87 -4.64
C LYS A 114 -18.56 12.07 -3.85
N LYS A 115 -17.97 12.36 -2.69
CA LYS A 115 -18.36 13.46 -1.79
C LYS A 115 -18.00 14.85 -2.32
N LYS A 116 -16.97 14.98 -3.17
CA LYS A 116 -16.55 16.27 -3.76
C LYS A 116 -17.69 17.01 -4.45
N LYS A 117 -18.61 16.28 -5.10
CA LYS A 117 -19.77 16.85 -5.79
C LYS A 117 -20.87 17.36 -4.85
N ILE A 118 -20.86 16.97 -3.58
CA ILE A 118 -21.91 17.30 -2.60
C ILE A 118 -21.46 18.47 -1.71
N TYR A 119 -20.23 18.43 -1.19
CA TYR A 119 -19.78 19.38 -0.15
C TYR A 119 -18.86 20.49 -0.65
N PHE A 120 -18.30 20.36 -1.85
CA PHE A 120 -17.30 21.29 -2.39
C PHE A 120 -17.76 21.95 -3.70
N VAL A 121 -19.07 22.14 -3.84
CA VAL A 121 -19.61 22.97 -4.92
C VAL A 121 -19.26 24.42 -4.58
N LYS A 122 -18.52 25.09 -5.46
CA LYS A 122 -18.27 26.53 -5.34
C LYS A 122 -19.65 27.21 -5.25
N PRO A 123 -19.92 28.05 -4.25
CA PRO A 123 -21.22 28.71 -4.14
C PRO A 123 -21.51 29.42 -5.47
N LYS A 124 -22.70 29.16 -6.03
CA LYS A 124 -23.17 29.86 -7.22
C LYS A 124 -23.30 31.33 -6.78
N ASN A 125 -22.54 32.23 -7.41
CA ASN A 125 -22.66 33.67 -7.17
C ASN A 125 -23.99 34.15 -7.75
N THR A 126 -25.10 33.91 -7.04
CA THR A 126 -26.45 34.31 -7.47
C THR A 126 -26.77 35.77 -7.12
N PHE A 127 -25.75 36.64 -7.02
CA PHE A 127 -25.93 38.04 -6.60
C PHE A 127 -25.73 39.06 -7.73
N LEU A 128 -25.45 38.61 -8.97
CA LEU A 128 -25.18 39.48 -10.12
C LEU A 128 -25.75 38.91 -11.45
N ASP A 129 -26.87 38.20 -11.41
CA ASP A 129 -27.69 37.89 -12.61
C ASP A 129 -29.08 38.51 -12.46
#